data_AF-A0A356T7G5-F1
#
_entry.id   AF-A0A356T7G5-F1
#
_cell.length_a   1.000
_cell.length_b   1.000
_cell.length_c   1.000
_cell.angle_alpha   90.00
_cell.angle_beta   90.00
_cell.angle_gamma   90.00
#
_symmetry.space_group_name_H-M   'P 1'
#
loop_
_entity.id
_entity.type
_entity.pdbx_description
1 polymer ?
#
loop_
_entity_poly.entity_id
_entity_poly.type
_entity_poly.pdbx_seq_one_letter_code
_entity_poly.pdbx_strand_id
1 'polypeptide(L)'
;TAIDVDPKGWATYDYVKMPDYRWGIFLTPRKGERHINFGDNVGQKAWEEVPGELRGILRRIIVTQADTEPASVEQQRQLGKTAPSLYDLRNLFQVNVEEGRHLWAMVHLLHQYFGRDGREEAEALLERRSGDADKPRILQTFNETTDEWLSFFCFTMFTDRDGKYQLASLSESGFDPLARATQFMLTEESFHLFCGETGIERIVQRGAELTKLDPNGDARAQGGIDLPTIQKWINYWFSSAVELFGGEISSNAADYFATGLKGRYREQTKYEDHGALNEIYEMVVPKDGALTTEEVPLRNALNEVLRDEYVADCERAVRKWNHVIKKQGVDFTLSLPNRRFNRSMGIYAGMTFDLEGKPISDADFEAQRDAWLPTQSDRDYVRSLMQPIYEPGKIANWIAPPKKGVNGQPIDLEYVKFNR
;
A
#
# COMPACT_ATOMS: atom_id res chain seq x y z
N THR A 1 -18.72 -6.69 -6.99
CA THR A 1 -19.01 -7.36 -5.70
C THR A 1 -18.76 -8.83 -5.80
N ALA A 2 -17.96 -9.38 -4.88
CA ALA A 2 -17.83 -10.82 -4.73
C ALA A 2 -19.11 -11.44 -4.17
N ILE A 3 -19.54 -12.57 -4.72
CA ILE A 3 -20.65 -13.38 -4.21
C ILE A 3 -20.22 -14.83 -3.90
N ASP A 4 -19.02 -15.20 -4.35
CA ASP A 4 -18.38 -16.50 -4.14
C ASP A 4 -16.85 -16.32 -4.24
N VAL A 5 -16.10 -17.33 -3.82
CA VAL A 5 -14.65 -17.44 -3.91
C VAL A 5 -14.19 -18.07 -5.23
N ASP A 6 -15.09 -18.67 -6.00
CA ASP A 6 -14.78 -19.26 -7.29
C ASP A 6 -14.50 -18.21 -8.38
N PRO A 7 -13.65 -18.53 -9.40
CA PRO A 7 -13.35 -17.62 -10.52
C PRO A 7 -14.56 -17.10 -11.31
N LYS A 8 -15.74 -17.71 -11.15
CA LYS A 8 -16.99 -17.25 -11.79
C LYS A 8 -17.84 -16.35 -10.89
N GLY A 9 -17.67 -16.39 -9.56
CA GLY A 9 -18.48 -15.64 -8.59
C GLY A 9 -17.71 -14.57 -7.81
N TRP A 10 -16.38 -14.47 -7.96
CA TRP A 10 -15.57 -13.45 -7.29
C TRP A 10 -15.85 -12.02 -7.75
N ALA A 11 -16.40 -11.81 -8.96
CA ALA A 11 -16.73 -10.48 -9.46
C ALA A 11 -18.06 -10.44 -10.23
N THR A 12 -19.11 -9.97 -9.55
CA THR A 12 -20.37 -9.54 -10.19
C THR A 12 -20.35 -8.02 -10.34
N TYR A 13 -20.63 -7.52 -11.55
CA TYR A 13 -20.64 -6.10 -11.89
C TYR A 13 -22.07 -5.61 -12.13
N ASP A 14 -22.51 -4.61 -11.36
CA ASP A 14 -23.79 -3.93 -11.54
C ASP A 14 -23.74 -2.55 -10.84
N TYR A 15 -24.73 -1.70 -11.10
CA TYR A 15 -24.94 -0.47 -10.34
C TYR A 15 -25.49 -0.79 -8.95
N VAL A 16 -24.91 -0.16 -7.93
CA VAL A 16 -25.37 -0.27 -6.54
C VAL A 16 -25.08 1.05 -5.83
N LYS A 17 -25.93 1.45 -4.88
CA LYS A 17 -25.59 2.54 -3.97
C LYS A 17 -24.59 1.97 -2.96
N MET A 18 -23.49 2.67 -2.68
CA MET A 18 -22.47 2.14 -1.76
C MET A 18 -23.02 1.71 -0.38
N PRO A 19 -24.00 2.38 0.25
CA PRO A 19 -24.62 1.89 1.49
C PRO A 19 -25.32 0.52 1.37
N ASP A 20 -25.74 0.15 0.15
CA ASP A 20 -26.38 -1.14 -0.16
C ASP A 20 -25.37 -2.16 -0.69
N TYR A 21 -24.05 -1.86 -0.63
CA TYR A 21 -23.02 -2.80 -1.04
C TYR A 21 -23.08 -4.06 -0.16
N ARG A 22 -23.04 -5.23 -0.79
CA ARG A 22 -23.08 -6.51 -0.09
C ARG A 22 -21.69 -6.86 0.41
N TRP A 23 -21.28 -6.28 1.53
CA TRP A 23 -20.05 -6.67 2.22
C TRP A 23 -20.20 -8.11 2.74
N GLY A 24 -19.41 -9.01 2.16
CA GLY A 24 -19.40 -10.43 2.49
C GLY A 24 -18.10 -10.88 3.14
N ILE A 25 -18.16 -12.03 3.81
CA ILE A 25 -17.00 -12.70 4.39
C ILE A 25 -16.62 -13.87 3.48
N PHE A 26 -15.42 -13.81 2.92
CA PHE A 26 -14.91 -14.78 1.97
C PHE A 26 -13.54 -15.27 2.41
N LEU A 27 -13.41 -16.59 2.57
CA LEU A 27 -12.17 -17.26 2.92
C LEU A 27 -11.83 -18.25 1.80
N THR A 28 -10.61 -18.20 1.28
CA THR A 28 -10.16 -19.13 0.23
C THR A 28 -10.42 -20.58 0.64
N PRO A 29 -11.07 -21.41 -0.19
CA PRO A 29 -11.32 -22.81 0.14
C PRO A 29 -10.02 -23.59 0.28
N ARG A 30 -9.99 -24.53 1.23
CA ARG A 30 -8.93 -25.53 1.31
C ARG A 30 -9.51 -26.93 1.20
N LYS A 31 -8.74 -27.83 0.59
CA LYS A 31 -9.04 -29.27 0.57
C LYS A 31 -7.95 -29.99 1.36
N GLY A 32 -8.36 -30.88 2.25
CA GLY A 32 -7.45 -31.71 3.04
C GLY A 32 -6.83 -30.97 4.23
N GLU A 33 -5.91 -31.66 4.88
CA GLU A 33 -5.20 -31.16 6.06
C GLU A 33 -4.06 -30.22 5.65
N ARG A 34 -3.95 -29.09 6.35
CA ARG A 34 -2.87 -28.12 6.18
C ARG A 34 -1.86 -28.25 7.32
N HIS A 35 -0.59 -28.08 6.98
CA HIS A 35 0.49 -27.96 7.95
C HIS A 35 1.09 -26.55 7.96
N ILE A 36 1.68 -26.18 9.10
CA ILE A 36 2.49 -24.97 9.25
C ILE A 36 3.79 -25.17 8.49
N ASN A 37 4.21 -24.19 7.71
CA ASN A 37 5.32 -24.36 6.74
C ASN A 37 6.59 -23.58 7.10
N PHE A 38 6.66 -22.97 8.29
CA PHE A 38 7.83 -22.23 8.74
C PHE A 38 7.89 -22.11 10.26
N GLY A 39 9.04 -21.64 10.74
CA GLY A 39 9.30 -21.45 12.16
C GLY A 39 9.46 -22.76 12.91
N ASP A 40 9.33 -22.70 14.22
CA ASP A 40 9.58 -23.81 15.14
C ASP A 40 8.45 -24.85 15.13
N ASN A 41 7.28 -24.46 14.62
CA ASN A 41 6.11 -25.31 14.48
C ASN A 41 5.96 -25.95 13.08
N VAL A 42 7.01 -25.89 12.24
CA VAL A 42 6.98 -26.48 10.90
C VAL A 42 6.59 -27.95 10.92
N GLY A 43 5.70 -28.35 10.00
CA GLY A 43 5.19 -29.71 9.89
C GLY A 43 4.09 -30.08 10.89
N GLN A 44 3.77 -29.22 11.85
CA GLN A 44 2.57 -29.41 12.69
C GLN A 44 1.30 -29.02 11.93
N LYS A 45 0.14 -29.52 12.38
CA LYS A 45 -1.15 -29.14 11.80
C LYS A 45 -1.39 -27.65 11.99
N ALA A 46 -1.88 -26.99 10.93
CA ALA A 46 -2.34 -25.61 11.03
C ALA A 46 -3.51 -25.51 12.01
N TRP A 47 -3.61 -24.39 12.69
CA TRP A 47 -4.63 -24.17 13.71
C TRP A 47 -5.90 -23.60 13.11
N GLU A 48 -7.02 -24.27 13.39
CA GLU A 48 -8.37 -23.75 13.12
C GLU A 48 -8.86 -22.84 14.26
N GLU A 49 -8.28 -22.98 15.44
CA GLU A 49 -8.56 -22.18 16.64
C GLU A 49 -7.28 -21.49 17.12
N VAL A 50 -7.42 -20.36 17.81
CA VAL A 50 -6.26 -19.58 18.25
C VAL A 50 -5.59 -20.25 19.46
N PRO A 51 -4.29 -20.63 19.38
CA PRO A 51 -3.56 -21.13 20.55
C PRO A 51 -3.54 -20.10 21.68
N GLY A 52 -3.76 -20.55 22.92
CA GLY A 52 -3.98 -19.66 24.07
C GLY A 52 -2.79 -18.72 24.32
N GLU A 53 -1.58 -19.24 24.20
CA GLU A 53 -0.31 -18.55 24.36
C GLU A 53 -0.05 -17.51 23.24
N LEU A 54 -0.62 -17.72 22.04
CA LEU A 54 -0.46 -16.80 20.91
C LEU A 54 -1.60 -15.79 20.79
N ARG A 55 -2.66 -15.93 21.61
CA ARG A 55 -3.90 -15.15 21.49
C ARG A 55 -3.69 -13.64 21.51
N GLY A 56 -2.88 -13.13 22.44
CA GLY A 56 -2.62 -11.69 22.53
C GLY A 56 -1.87 -11.14 21.31
N ILE A 57 -0.86 -11.88 20.84
CA ILE A 57 -0.02 -11.48 19.71
C ILE A 57 -0.82 -11.51 18.40
N LEU A 58 -1.55 -12.59 18.17
CA LEU A 58 -2.34 -12.74 16.95
C LEU A 58 -3.49 -11.73 16.88
N ARG A 59 -4.11 -11.41 18.03
CA ARG A 59 -5.11 -10.32 18.10
C ARG A 59 -4.48 -8.99 17.66
N ARG A 60 -3.30 -8.64 18.21
CA ARG A 60 -2.60 -7.40 17.83
C ARG A 60 -2.32 -7.34 16.33
N ILE A 61 -1.85 -8.44 15.73
CA ILE A 61 -1.58 -8.51 14.28
C ILE A 61 -2.87 -8.24 13.48
N ILE A 62 -3.96 -8.93 13.83
CA ILE A 62 -5.26 -8.78 13.14
C ILE A 62 -5.79 -7.35 13.30
N VAL A 63 -5.72 -6.77 14.50
CA VAL A 63 -6.20 -5.40 14.75
C VAL A 63 -5.37 -4.36 14.00
N THR A 64 -4.04 -4.49 13.98
CA THR A 64 -3.18 -3.56 13.24
C THR A 64 -3.46 -3.62 11.74
N GLN A 65 -3.65 -4.80 11.15
CA GLN A 65 -4.09 -4.93 9.76
C GLN A 65 -5.50 -4.34 9.57
N ALA A 66 -6.45 -4.66 10.45
CA ALA A 66 -7.82 -4.17 10.34
C ALA A 66 -7.93 -2.65 10.41
N ASP A 67 -7.01 -1.98 11.10
CA ASP A 67 -7.05 -0.54 11.32
C ASP A 67 -6.69 0.28 10.09
N THR A 68 -5.91 -0.31 9.16
CA THR A 68 -5.51 0.35 7.91
C THR A 68 -6.68 0.51 6.94
N GLU A 69 -7.61 -0.44 6.96
CA GLU A 69 -8.68 -0.54 5.95
C GLU A 69 -9.70 0.61 6.06
N PRO A 70 -10.27 0.94 7.23
CA PRO A 70 -11.11 2.13 7.36
C PRO A 70 -10.29 3.42 7.34
N ALA A 71 -9.00 3.38 7.68
CA ALA A 71 -8.14 4.56 7.60
C ALA A 71 -7.96 5.04 6.16
N SER A 72 -7.72 4.13 5.21
CA SER A 72 -7.60 4.49 3.79
C SER A 72 -8.90 5.11 3.27
N VAL A 73 -10.07 4.57 3.64
CA VAL A 73 -11.38 5.15 3.31
C VAL A 73 -11.53 6.56 3.90
N GLU A 74 -11.09 6.78 5.13
CA GLU A 74 -11.13 8.09 5.79
C GLU A 74 -10.25 9.12 5.09
N GLN A 75 -9.03 8.74 4.71
CA GLN A 75 -8.09 9.60 3.98
C GLN A 75 -8.63 9.99 2.60
N GLN A 76 -9.36 9.09 1.94
CA GLN A 76 -9.76 9.21 0.54
C GLN A 76 -11.16 9.81 0.33
N ARG A 77 -11.97 9.94 1.38
CA ARG A 77 -13.40 10.29 1.33
C ARG A 77 -13.77 11.58 0.59
N GLN A 78 -12.84 12.53 0.44
CA GLN A 78 -13.11 13.82 -0.22
C GLN A 78 -12.82 13.79 -1.73
N LEU A 79 -12.04 12.82 -2.21
CA LEU A 79 -11.51 12.79 -3.58
C LEU A 79 -12.59 12.72 -4.66
N GLY A 80 -13.75 12.14 -4.33
CA GLY A 80 -14.88 12.08 -5.26
C GLY A 80 -15.37 13.46 -5.73
N LYS A 81 -15.14 14.53 -4.94
CA LYS A 81 -15.51 15.92 -5.27
C LYS A 81 -14.66 16.52 -6.39
N THR A 82 -13.54 15.91 -6.74
CA THR A 82 -12.56 16.44 -7.68
C THR A 82 -12.12 15.39 -8.70
N ALA A 83 -12.94 14.35 -8.90
CA ALA A 83 -12.58 13.22 -9.75
C ALA A 83 -12.26 13.63 -11.19
N PRO A 84 -11.14 13.15 -11.77
CA PRO A 84 -10.73 13.55 -13.11
C PRO A 84 -11.56 12.89 -14.22
N SER A 85 -12.37 11.89 -13.90
CA SER A 85 -13.33 11.25 -14.82
C SER A 85 -14.31 10.37 -14.04
N LEU A 86 -15.41 9.93 -14.69
CA LEU A 86 -16.29 8.90 -14.12
C LEU A 86 -15.60 7.53 -13.94
N TYR A 87 -14.64 7.20 -14.81
CA TYR A 87 -13.83 5.98 -14.68
C TYR A 87 -13.01 6.00 -13.39
N ASP A 88 -12.33 7.11 -13.13
CA ASP A 88 -11.49 7.29 -11.94
C ASP A 88 -12.35 7.37 -10.67
N LEU A 89 -13.49 8.06 -10.72
CA LEU A 89 -14.45 8.09 -9.61
C LEU A 89 -14.96 6.70 -9.24
N ARG A 90 -15.31 5.88 -10.24
CA ARG A 90 -15.77 4.52 -10.00
C ARG A 90 -14.65 3.66 -9.40
N ASN A 91 -13.41 3.83 -9.83
CA ASN A 91 -12.29 3.08 -9.29
C ASN A 91 -11.99 3.46 -7.84
N LEU A 92 -12.03 4.75 -7.49
CA LEU A 92 -11.98 5.21 -6.09
C LEU A 92 -13.06 4.53 -5.24
N PHE A 93 -14.32 4.55 -5.71
CA PHE A 93 -15.42 3.92 -4.99
C PHE A 93 -15.27 2.41 -4.87
N GLN A 94 -14.70 1.74 -5.88
CA GLN A 94 -14.43 0.32 -5.82
C GLN A 94 -13.37 0.01 -4.75
N VAL A 95 -12.25 0.74 -4.72
CA VAL A 95 -11.24 0.63 -3.65
C VAL A 95 -11.92 0.83 -2.30
N ASN A 96 -12.71 1.89 -2.12
CA ASN A 96 -13.34 2.17 -0.82
C ASN A 96 -14.28 1.07 -0.32
N VAL A 97 -15.06 0.42 -1.19
CA VAL A 97 -15.93 -0.69 -0.76
C VAL A 97 -15.16 -1.99 -0.53
N GLU A 98 -14.04 -2.20 -1.23
CA GLU A 98 -13.12 -3.33 -1.02
C GLU A 98 -12.36 -3.18 0.31
N GLU A 99 -11.85 -2.00 0.62
CA GLU A 99 -11.26 -1.69 1.93
C GLU A 99 -12.29 -1.80 3.06
N GLY A 100 -13.53 -1.36 2.82
CA GLY A 100 -14.63 -1.63 3.73
C GLY A 100 -14.82 -3.14 3.97
N ARG A 101 -14.69 -3.98 2.94
CA ARG A 101 -14.79 -5.44 3.05
C ARG A 101 -13.58 -6.05 3.77
N HIS A 102 -12.38 -5.48 3.60
CA HIS A 102 -11.18 -5.88 4.33
C HIS A 102 -11.38 -5.71 5.85
N LEU A 103 -11.97 -4.59 6.28
CA LEU A 103 -12.38 -4.41 7.67
C LEU A 103 -13.34 -5.51 8.13
N TRP A 104 -14.38 -5.81 7.33
CA TRP A 104 -15.31 -6.91 7.63
C TRP A 104 -14.60 -8.27 7.79
N ALA A 105 -13.61 -8.57 6.94
CA ALA A 105 -12.85 -9.81 7.01
C ALA A 105 -12.12 -9.95 8.35
N MET A 106 -11.46 -8.88 8.82
CA MET A 106 -10.75 -8.90 10.09
C MET A 106 -11.69 -8.87 11.29
N VAL A 107 -12.77 -8.07 11.24
CA VAL A 107 -13.82 -8.04 12.28
C VAL A 107 -14.46 -9.42 12.45
N HIS A 108 -14.69 -10.16 11.36
CA HIS A 108 -15.16 -11.54 11.42
C HIS A 108 -14.20 -12.43 12.22
N LEU A 109 -12.89 -12.37 11.95
CA LEU A 109 -11.90 -13.15 12.70
C LEU A 109 -11.89 -12.76 14.18
N LEU A 110 -11.96 -11.46 14.49
CA LEU A 110 -12.04 -10.95 15.86
C LEU A 110 -13.27 -11.50 16.60
N HIS A 111 -14.45 -11.40 16.00
CA HIS A 111 -15.69 -11.90 16.60
C HIS A 111 -15.67 -13.41 16.80
N GLN A 112 -15.24 -14.15 15.77
CA GLN A 112 -15.33 -15.62 15.76
C GLN A 112 -14.33 -16.27 16.72
N TYR A 113 -13.10 -15.77 16.79
CA TYR A 113 -12.01 -16.47 17.48
C TYR A 113 -11.51 -15.74 18.74
N PHE A 114 -11.82 -14.44 18.91
CA PHE A 114 -11.28 -13.63 20.01
C PHE A 114 -12.30 -13.29 21.12
N GLY A 115 -13.55 -13.76 21.01
CA GLY A 115 -14.52 -13.69 22.09
C GLY A 115 -14.87 -12.25 22.49
N ARG A 116 -14.86 -11.94 23.80
CA ARG A 116 -15.18 -10.59 24.30
C ARG A 116 -14.19 -9.54 23.80
N ASP A 117 -12.90 -9.78 24.01
CA ASP A 117 -11.84 -8.86 23.58
C ASP A 117 -11.91 -8.59 22.07
N GLY A 118 -12.24 -9.61 21.27
CA GLY A 118 -12.43 -9.42 19.82
C GLY A 118 -13.54 -8.44 19.45
N ARG A 119 -14.66 -8.44 20.20
CA ARG A 119 -15.75 -7.47 20.00
C ARG A 119 -15.36 -6.06 20.42
N GLU A 120 -14.65 -5.94 21.53
CA GLU A 120 -14.16 -4.64 22.02
C GLU A 120 -13.15 -4.02 21.03
N GLU A 121 -12.27 -4.83 20.44
CA GLU A 121 -11.36 -4.37 19.36
C GLU A 121 -12.12 -3.95 18.09
N ALA A 122 -13.18 -4.69 17.72
CA ALA A 122 -14.03 -4.36 16.57
C ALA A 122 -14.76 -3.02 16.75
N GLU A 123 -15.24 -2.72 17.96
CA GLU A 123 -15.81 -1.41 18.30
C GLU A 123 -14.73 -0.32 18.22
N ALA A 124 -13.55 -0.54 18.82
CA ALA A 124 -12.45 0.41 18.82
C ALA A 124 -11.92 0.75 17.41
N LEU A 125 -11.98 -0.20 16.47
CA LEU A 125 -11.65 0.02 15.05
C LEU A 125 -12.52 1.09 14.37
N LEU A 126 -13.76 1.31 14.85
CA LEU A 126 -14.67 2.34 14.34
C LEU A 126 -14.58 3.66 15.12
N GLU A 127 -14.03 3.62 16.33
CA GLU A 127 -13.81 4.80 17.16
C GLU A 127 -12.58 5.61 16.75
N ARG A 128 -11.50 4.93 16.34
CA ARG A 128 -10.30 5.58 15.81
C ARG A 128 -10.57 6.24 14.47
N ARG A 129 -9.89 7.36 14.19
CA ARG A 129 -10.04 8.15 12.96
C ARG A 129 -8.71 8.67 12.47
N SER A 130 -8.50 8.60 11.16
CA SER A 130 -7.29 9.11 10.50
C SER A 130 -7.08 10.60 10.82
N GLY A 131 -5.92 10.94 11.37
CA GLY A 131 -5.52 12.31 11.73
C GLY A 131 -6.22 12.91 12.95
N ASP A 132 -7.01 12.12 13.69
CA ASP A 132 -7.66 12.59 14.92
C ASP A 132 -6.65 12.82 16.05
N ALA A 133 -6.87 13.88 16.84
CA ALA A 133 -5.93 14.29 17.89
C ALA A 133 -5.96 13.36 19.11
N ASP A 134 -7.10 12.76 19.42
CA ASP A 134 -7.31 11.96 20.63
C ASP A 134 -7.32 10.46 20.33
N LYS A 135 -7.88 10.07 19.18
CA LYS A 135 -8.02 8.68 18.73
C LYS A 135 -7.51 8.49 17.29
N PRO A 136 -6.22 8.76 17.01
CA PRO A 136 -5.64 8.54 15.68
C PRO A 136 -5.66 7.06 15.29
N ARG A 137 -5.46 6.79 13.99
CA ARG A 137 -5.13 5.45 13.49
C ARG A 137 -3.78 4.99 14.02
N ILE A 138 -3.56 3.68 14.07
CA ILE A 138 -2.39 3.07 14.72
C ILE A 138 -1.08 3.44 14.01
N LEU A 139 -1.08 3.46 12.68
CA LEU A 139 0.11 3.65 11.87
C LEU A 139 0.16 5.07 11.30
N GLN A 140 1.33 5.72 11.37
CA GLN A 140 1.49 7.13 11.02
C GLN A 140 1.12 7.44 9.57
N THR A 141 1.53 6.62 8.60
CA THR A 141 1.17 6.76 7.17
C THR A 141 -0.35 6.82 6.94
N PHE A 142 -1.13 6.12 7.78
CA PHE A 142 -2.59 6.09 7.73
C PHE A 142 -3.26 7.26 8.48
N ASN A 143 -2.46 8.18 9.05
CA ASN A 143 -2.89 9.47 9.58
C ASN A 143 -2.46 10.66 8.69
N GLU A 144 -1.70 10.40 7.62
CA GLU A 144 -1.34 11.42 6.64
C GLU A 144 -2.56 11.85 5.80
N THR A 145 -2.48 13.00 5.13
CA THR A 145 -3.59 13.50 4.30
C THR A 145 -3.50 13.03 2.85
N THR A 146 -4.61 12.54 2.29
CA THR A 146 -4.75 12.23 0.86
C THR A 146 -5.74 13.20 0.20
N ASP A 147 -5.32 14.45 0.06
CA ASP A 147 -6.21 15.56 -0.35
C ASP A 147 -6.46 15.66 -1.86
N GLU A 148 -5.61 15.02 -2.67
CA GLU A 148 -5.62 15.16 -4.12
C GLU A 148 -5.27 13.84 -4.83
N TRP A 149 -5.57 13.75 -6.13
CA TRP A 149 -5.57 12.49 -6.86
C TRP A 149 -4.18 11.92 -7.15
N LEU A 150 -3.13 12.74 -7.29
CA LEU A 150 -1.75 12.25 -7.38
C LEU A 150 -1.37 11.51 -6.09
N SER A 151 -1.74 12.03 -4.93
CA SER A 151 -1.53 11.36 -3.63
C SER A 151 -2.33 10.08 -3.52
N PHE A 152 -3.58 10.05 -4.01
CA PHE A 152 -4.36 8.81 -4.06
C PHE A 152 -3.69 7.72 -4.91
N PHE A 153 -3.22 8.07 -6.11
CA PHE A 153 -2.53 7.11 -6.96
C PHE A 153 -1.16 6.70 -6.39
N CYS A 154 -0.46 7.59 -5.70
CA CYS A 154 0.75 7.23 -4.94
C CYS A 154 0.44 6.34 -3.74
N PHE A 155 -0.61 6.61 -2.98
CA PHE A 155 -1.06 5.78 -1.86
C PHE A 155 -1.37 4.36 -2.33
N THR A 156 -2.23 4.21 -3.34
CA THR A 156 -2.61 2.90 -3.90
C THR A 156 -1.46 2.20 -4.65
N MET A 157 -0.37 2.93 -4.97
CA MET A 157 0.84 2.36 -5.56
C MET A 157 1.86 1.91 -4.52
N PHE A 158 2.06 2.68 -3.45
CA PHE A 158 3.13 2.49 -2.46
C PHE A 158 2.59 1.94 -1.14
N THR A 159 1.52 2.52 -0.58
CA THR A 159 0.93 2.12 0.70
C THR A 159 0.14 0.82 0.58
N ASP A 160 -0.80 0.69 -0.37
CA ASP A 160 -1.54 -0.57 -0.60
C ASP A 160 -0.58 -1.71 -1.00
N ARG A 161 0.56 -1.36 -1.58
CA ARG A 161 1.60 -2.33 -1.92
C ARG A 161 2.33 -2.86 -0.70
N ASP A 162 2.47 -2.08 0.39
CA ASP A 162 2.80 -2.65 1.70
C ASP A 162 1.72 -3.64 2.12
N GLY A 163 0.44 -3.25 2.03
CA GLY A 163 -0.72 -4.13 2.30
C GLY A 163 -0.60 -5.49 1.61
N LYS A 164 -0.30 -5.53 0.31
CA LYS A 164 0.02 -6.77 -0.42
C LYS A 164 1.08 -7.64 0.28
N TYR A 165 2.19 -7.05 0.70
CA TYR A 165 3.28 -7.80 1.32
C TYR A 165 2.94 -8.26 2.74
N GLN A 166 2.25 -7.43 3.52
CA GLN A 166 1.73 -7.83 4.83
C GLN A 166 0.73 -8.98 4.70
N LEU A 167 -0.27 -8.84 3.82
CA LEU A 167 -1.28 -9.87 3.55
C LEU A 167 -0.64 -11.15 3.03
N ALA A 168 0.34 -11.08 2.13
CA ALA A 168 1.05 -12.25 1.62
C ALA A 168 1.86 -12.96 2.72
N SER A 169 2.51 -12.22 3.62
CA SER A 169 3.17 -12.82 4.79
C SER A 169 2.17 -13.47 5.76
N LEU A 170 1.00 -12.85 5.98
CA LEU A 170 -0.06 -13.41 6.81
C LEU A 170 -0.80 -14.58 6.13
N SER A 171 -0.76 -14.66 4.80
CA SER A 171 -1.30 -15.77 4.02
C SER A 171 -0.59 -17.11 4.27
N GLU A 172 0.61 -17.03 4.85
CA GLU A 172 1.39 -18.21 5.27
C GLU A 172 1.06 -18.63 6.71
N SER A 173 0.37 -17.80 7.50
CA SER A 173 0.14 -18.00 8.94
C SER A 173 -0.28 -19.43 9.31
N GLY A 174 0.22 -19.94 10.42
CA GLY A 174 -0.21 -21.20 11.02
C GLY A 174 -1.66 -21.16 11.47
N PHE A 175 -2.22 -19.98 11.75
CA PHE A 175 -3.66 -19.81 12.00
C PHE A 175 -4.41 -19.75 10.66
N ASP A 176 -5.03 -20.86 10.28
CA ASP A 176 -5.55 -21.06 8.94
C ASP A 176 -6.70 -20.13 8.54
N PRO A 177 -7.64 -19.76 9.44
CA PRO A 177 -8.68 -18.79 9.12
C PRO A 177 -8.13 -17.42 8.68
N LEU A 178 -7.07 -16.92 9.33
CA LEU A 178 -6.38 -15.70 8.90
C LEU A 178 -5.71 -15.89 7.55
N ALA A 179 -4.95 -16.98 7.39
CA ALA A 179 -4.27 -17.28 6.13
C ALA A 179 -5.24 -17.31 4.94
N ARG A 180 -6.41 -17.94 5.09
CA ARG A 180 -7.43 -18.02 4.03
C ARG A 180 -8.13 -16.68 3.76
N ALA A 181 -8.34 -15.87 4.80
CA ALA A 181 -8.91 -14.53 4.63
C ALA A 181 -7.97 -13.61 3.84
N THR A 182 -6.68 -13.59 4.19
CA THR A 182 -5.70 -12.74 3.51
C THR A 182 -5.39 -13.22 2.09
N GLN A 183 -5.43 -14.54 1.83
CA GLN A 183 -5.37 -15.08 0.46
C GLN A 183 -6.49 -14.54 -0.42
N PHE A 184 -7.71 -14.42 0.11
CA PHE A 184 -8.82 -13.83 -0.64
C PHE A 184 -8.60 -12.33 -0.85
N MET A 185 -8.22 -11.59 0.20
CA MET A 185 -7.93 -10.14 0.12
C MET A 185 -6.88 -9.81 -0.94
N LEU A 186 -5.83 -10.64 -1.10
CA LEU A 186 -4.82 -10.44 -2.16
C LEU A 186 -5.40 -10.40 -3.58
N THR A 187 -6.57 -11.01 -3.80
CA THR A 187 -7.27 -10.95 -5.09
C THR A 187 -7.83 -9.56 -5.35
N GLU A 188 -8.36 -8.91 -4.32
CA GLU A 188 -8.88 -7.54 -4.39
C GLU A 188 -7.75 -6.51 -4.38
N GLU A 189 -6.72 -6.73 -3.55
CA GLU A 189 -5.52 -5.89 -3.48
C GLU A 189 -4.89 -5.67 -4.86
N SER A 190 -4.94 -6.69 -5.73
CA SER A 190 -4.44 -6.60 -7.10
C SER A 190 -5.12 -5.49 -7.92
N PHE A 191 -6.39 -5.17 -7.65
CA PHE A 191 -7.11 -4.05 -8.27
C PHE A 191 -6.64 -2.70 -7.72
N HIS A 192 -6.37 -2.60 -6.42
CA HIS A 192 -5.84 -1.38 -5.79
C HIS A 192 -4.49 -1.01 -6.41
N LEU A 193 -3.58 -1.98 -6.49
CA LEU A 193 -2.26 -1.79 -7.10
C LEU A 193 -2.34 -1.42 -8.58
N PHE A 194 -3.30 -1.99 -9.30
CA PHE A 194 -3.59 -1.60 -10.68
C PHE A 194 -4.02 -0.14 -10.77
N CYS A 195 -4.90 0.32 -9.87
CA CYS A 195 -5.35 1.71 -9.83
C CYS A 195 -4.19 2.68 -9.61
N GLY A 196 -3.33 2.42 -8.62
CA GLY A 196 -2.17 3.26 -8.33
C GLY A 196 -1.15 3.26 -9.47
N GLU A 197 -0.70 2.08 -9.89
CA GLU A 197 0.35 1.97 -10.92
C GLU A 197 -0.07 2.58 -12.26
N THR A 198 -1.32 2.34 -12.69
CA THR A 198 -1.81 2.87 -13.97
C THR A 198 -2.26 4.33 -13.87
N GLY A 199 -2.72 4.78 -12.71
CA GLY A 199 -2.99 6.19 -12.44
C GLY A 199 -1.73 7.03 -12.59
N ILE A 200 -0.63 6.65 -11.91
CA ILE A 200 0.66 7.32 -12.05
C ILE A 200 1.18 7.20 -13.48
N GLU A 201 1.08 6.03 -14.13
CA GLU A 201 1.49 5.86 -15.54
C GLU A 201 0.79 6.88 -16.46
N ARG A 202 -0.52 7.11 -16.26
CA ARG A 202 -1.31 8.07 -17.05
C ARG A 202 -0.94 9.52 -16.76
N ILE A 203 -0.59 9.85 -15.52
CA ILE A 203 -0.11 11.21 -15.16
C ILE A 203 1.28 11.44 -15.74
N VAL A 204 2.19 10.46 -15.61
CA VAL A 204 3.55 10.51 -16.20
C VAL A 204 3.48 10.65 -17.72
N GLN A 205 2.62 9.86 -18.37
CA GLN A 205 2.37 9.97 -19.80
C GLN A 205 1.93 11.39 -20.16
N ARG A 206 0.93 11.92 -19.45
CA ARG A 206 0.37 13.23 -19.76
C ARG A 206 1.35 14.37 -19.47
N GLY A 207 2.10 14.30 -18.38
CA GLY A 207 3.16 15.25 -18.06
C GLY A 207 4.23 15.29 -19.16
N ALA A 208 4.71 14.14 -19.62
CA ALA A 208 5.69 14.06 -20.70
C ALA A 208 5.14 14.55 -22.05
N GLU A 209 3.87 14.28 -22.37
CA GLU A 209 3.20 14.83 -23.56
C GLU A 209 3.12 16.36 -23.50
N LEU A 210 2.72 16.91 -22.34
CA LEU A 210 2.56 18.35 -22.14
C LEU A 210 3.91 19.10 -22.14
N THR A 211 4.96 18.51 -21.57
CA THR A 211 6.34 19.02 -21.68
C THR A 211 6.73 19.22 -23.14
N LYS A 212 6.31 18.35 -24.06
CA LYS A 212 6.65 18.50 -25.48
C LYS A 212 5.80 19.53 -26.22
N LEU A 213 4.59 19.79 -25.75
CA LEU A 213 3.72 20.79 -26.35
C LEU A 213 4.17 22.21 -26.02
N ASP A 214 4.77 22.40 -24.84
CA ASP A 214 5.32 23.69 -24.44
C ASP A 214 6.71 23.93 -25.07
N PRO A 215 6.95 25.05 -25.77
CA PRO A 215 8.25 25.36 -26.36
C PRO A 215 9.41 25.44 -25.35
N ASN A 216 9.12 25.69 -24.08
CA ASN A 216 10.11 25.78 -23.00
C ASN A 216 10.21 24.48 -22.18
N GLY A 217 9.46 23.43 -22.53
CA GLY A 217 9.42 22.21 -21.75
C GLY A 217 8.53 22.27 -20.51
N ASP A 218 7.75 23.34 -20.33
CA ASP A 218 6.96 23.58 -19.12
C ASP A 218 5.57 22.91 -19.19
N ALA A 219 5.45 21.71 -18.62
CA ALA A 219 4.16 21.03 -18.51
C ALA A 219 3.16 21.78 -17.61
N ARG A 220 3.62 22.59 -16.64
CA ARG A 220 2.71 23.35 -15.77
C ARG A 220 2.01 24.46 -16.54
N ALA A 221 2.73 25.14 -17.44
CA ALA A 221 2.14 26.14 -18.34
C ALA A 221 1.03 25.57 -19.24
N GLN A 222 1.02 24.25 -19.46
CA GLN A 222 0.02 23.54 -20.24
C GLN A 222 -1.06 22.86 -19.38
N GLY A 223 -1.11 23.15 -18.07
CA GLY A 223 -2.09 22.61 -17.13
C GLY A 223 -1.90 21.13 -16.81
N GLY A 224 -0.64 20.66 -16.76
CA GLY A 224 -0.25 19.31 -16.37
C GLY A 224 0.62 19.27 -15.12
N ILE A 225 0.92 18.07 -14.65
CA ILE A 225 1.90 17.87 -13.56
C ILE A 225 3.24 17.53 -14.20
N ASP A 226 4.27 18.34 -13.93
CA ASP A 226 5.60 18.10 -14.46
C ASP A 226 6.29 16.89 -13.78
N LEU A 227 7.25 16.28 -14.49
CA LEU A 227 7.95 15.08 -14.01
C LEU A 227 8.76 15.32 -12.72
N PRO A 228 9.42 16.47 -12.50
CA PRO A 228 10.05 16.80 -11.22
C PRO A 228 9.07 16.78 -10.03
N THR A 229 7.85 17.29 -10.22
CA THR A 229 6.79 17.28 -9.20
C THR A 229 6.36 15.86 -8.90
N ILE A 230 6.15 15.03 -9.93
CA ILE A 230 5.82 13.61 -9.75
C ILE A 230 6.93 12.90 -8.95
N GLN A 231 8.22 13.20 -9.23
CA GLN A 231 9.35 12.64 -8.48
C GLN A 231 9.28 12.97 -6.98
N LYS A 232 8.91 14.21 -6.61
CA LYS A 232 8.75 14.59 -5.20
C LYS A 232 7.65 13.78 -4.50
N TRP A 233 6.54 13.51 -5.19
CA TRP A 233 5.46 12.67 -4.64
C TRP A 233 5.88 11.21 -4.50
N ILE A 234 6.64 10.68 -5.47
CA ILE A 234 7.25 9.35 -5.35
C ILE A 234 8.16 9.29 -4.12
N ASN A 235 9.05 10.27 -3.94
CA ASN A 235 9.95 10.33 -2.78
C ASN A 235 9.19 10.32 -1.46
N TYR A 236 8.15 11.16 -1.35
CA TYR A 236 7.33 11.28 -0.16
C TYR A 236 6.57 9.97 0.16
N TRP A 237 5.77 9.47 -0.78
CA TRP A 237 4.91 8.31 -0.54
C TRP A 237 5.68 7.00 -0.42
N PHE A 238 6.79 6.85 -1.16
CA PHE A 238 7.65 5.69 -0.99
C PHE A 238 8.32 5.68 0.39
N SER A 239 8.89 6.81 0.82
CA SER A 239 9.56 6.88 2.14
C SER A 239 8.58 6.68 3.30
N SER A 240 7.36 7.22 3.21
CA SER A 240 6.30 6.94 4.19
C SER A 240 5.91 5.47 4.21
N ALA A 241 5.68 4.83 3.05
CA ALA A 241 5.31 3.41 2.99
C ALA A 241 6.42 2.47 3.49
N VAL A 242 7.70 2.85 3.35
CA VAL A 242 8.84 2.09 3.88
C VAL A 242 8.79 1.94 5.42
N GLU A 243 8.16 2.88 6.12
CA GLU A 243 7.99 2.86 7.57
C GLU A 243 7.06 1.73 8.05
N LEU A 244 6.06 1.36 7.24
CA LEU A 244 5.05 0.36 7.59
C LEU A 244 5.62 -1.03 7.88
N PHE A 245 6.80 -1.33 7.34
CA PHE A 245 7.51 -2.59 7.59
C PHE A 245 8.11 -2.69 9.00
N GLY A 246 8.15 -1.62 9.78
CA GLY A 246 8.72 -1.62 11.13
C GLY A 246 10.23 -1.42 11.18
N GLY A 247 10.82 -1.51 12.38
CA GLY A 247 12.27 -1.44 12.54
C GLY A 247 12.99 -2.58 11.82
N GLU A 248 14.16 -2.28 11.25
CA GLU A 248 14.99 -3.19 10.46
C GLU A 248 15.43 -4.43 11.26
N ILE A 249 15.74 -4.25 12.55
CA ILE A 249 16.10 -5.31 13.50
C ILE A 249 14.98 -5.42 14.54
N SER A 250 14.27 -6.56 14.60
CA SER A 250 13.08 -6.72 15.43
C SER A 250 12.94 -8.11 16.05
N SER A 251 12.93 -8.17 17.38
CA SER A 251 12.58 -9.41 18.10
C SER A 251 11.12 -9.81 17.91
N ASN A 252 10.20 -8.84 17.78
CA ASN A 252 8.78 -9.16 17.48
C ASN A 252 8.64 -9.88 16.14
N ALA A 253 9.35 -9.42 15.09
CA ALA A 253 9.31 -10.08 13.79
C ALA A 253 9.90 -11.50 13.86
N ALA A 254 11.00 -11.67 14.61
CA ALA A 254 11.59 -12.97 14.89
C ALA A 254 10.60 -13.91 15.59
N ASP A 255 9.92 -13.43 16.62
CA ASP A 255 8.94 -14.20 17.38
C ASP A 255 7.73 -14.58 16.52
N TYR A 256 7.22 -13.67 15.68
CA TYR A 256 6.10 -13.98 14.77
C TYR A 256 6.45 -15.09 13.78
N PHE A 257 7.68 -15.09 13.28
CA PHE A 257 8.16 -16.15 12.39
C PHE A 257 8.37 -17.46 13.14
N ALA A 258 9.12 -17.41 14.24
CA ALA A 258 9.43 -18.57 15.08
C ALA A 258 8.16 -19.30 15.53
N THR A 259 7.16 -18.54 15.97
CA THR A 259 5.89 -19.12 16.44
C THR A 259 4.97 -19.56 15.30
N GLY A 260 5.26 -19.25 14.03
CA GLY A 260 4.42 -19.64 12.90
C GLY A 260 3.28 -18.66 12.59
N LEU A 261 3.27 -17.44 13.12
CA LEU A 261 2.18 -16.47 12.94
C LEU A 261 2.27 -15.66 11.64
N LYS A 262 3.48 -15.29 11.20
CA LYS A 262 3.71 -14.49 9.98
C LYS A 262 4.95 -14.99 9.24
N GLY A 263 4.76 -15.49 8.02
CA GLY A 263 5.86 -16.04 7.20
C GLY A 263 6.55 -14.97 6.36
N ARG A 264 7.60 -15.36 5.63
CA ARG A 264 8.18 -14.51 4.59
C ARG A 264 7.26 -14.48 3.37
N TYR A 265 7.50 -13.53 2.46
CA TYR A 265 6.75 -13.45 1.21
C TYR A 265 6.94 -14.72 0.37
N ARG A 266 5.83 -15.45 0.14
CA ARG A 266 5.80 -16.70 -0.62
C ARG A 266 6.74 -17.78 -0.07
N GLU A 267 6.74 -17.93 1.25
CA GLU A 267 7.58 -18.82 2.06
C GLU A 267 7.89 -20.16 1.37
N GLN A 268 6.88 -20.91 0.98
CA GLN A 268 7.02 -22.27 0.43
C GLN A 268 7.67 -22.34 -0.96
N THR A 269 7.62 -21.25 -1.73
CA THR A 269 8.12 -21.26 -3.13
C THR A 269 9.45 -20.56 -3.30
N LYS A 270 9.86 -19.76 -2.31
CA LYS A 270 11.07 -18.94 -2.37
C LYS A 270 12.22 -19.47 -1.52
N TYR A 271 11.92 -20.28 -0.51
CA TYR A 271 12.90 -20.71 0.47
C TYR A 271 12.91 -22.22 0.61
N GLU A 272 14.08 -22.76 0.93
CA GLU A 272 14.27 -24.18 1.23
C GLU A 272 14.44 -24.41 2.75
N ASP A 273 15.19 -23.51 3.43
CA ASP A 273 15.24 -23.47 4.89
C ASP A 273 14.07 -22.64 5.44
N HIS A 274 13.09 -23.32 6.00
CA HIS A 274 11.92 -22.72 6.64
C HIS A 274 12.10 -22.46 8.14
N GLY A 275 13.26 -22.83 8.70
CA GLY A 275 13.67 -22.54 10.06
C GLY A 275 14.36 -21.18 10.20
N ALA A 276 15.19 -20.78 9.24
CA ALA A 276 15.92 -19.50 9.24
C ALA A 276 16.78 -19.24 10.50
N LEU A 277 17.23 -20.31 11.18
CA LEU A 277 17.96 -20.21 12.46
C LEU A 277 19.46 -19.91 12.29
N ASN A 278 20.05 -20.39 11.20
CA ASN A 278 21.49 -20.30 10.95
C ASN A 278 21.84 -19.34 9.81
N GLU A 279 20.86 -18.60 9.31
CA GLU A 279 21.03 -17.62 8.26
C GLU A 279 21.29 -16.23 8.86
N ILE A 280 22.05 -15.43 8.12
CA ILE A 280 22.35 -14.04 8.44
C ILE A 280 21.85 -13.12 7.33
N TYR A 281 21.56 -11.89 7.69
CA TYR A 281 21.25 -10.78 6.79
C TYR A 281 22.32 -9.71 6.97
N GLU A 282 23.02 -9.34 5.90
CA GLU A 282 23.96 -8.22 5.93
C GLU A 282 23.20 -6.89 5.89
N MET A 283 23.38 -6.07 6.92
CA MET A 283 22.66 -4.82 7.08
C MET A 283 23.62 -3.66 7.28
N VAL A 284 23.36 -2.54 6.60
CA VAL A 284 24.08 -1.29 6.86
C VAL A 284 23.47 -0.63 8.09
N VAL A 285 24.16 -0.61 9.21
CA VAL A 285 23.68 -0.02 10.46
C VAL A 285 24.49 1.22 10.86
N PRO A 286 23.89 2.19 11.55
CA PRO A 286 24.63 3.27 12.18
C PRO A 286 25.30 2.80 13.47
N LYS A 287 26.63 2.93 13.54
CA LYS A 287 27.46 2.52 14.68
C LYS A 287 28.62 3.49 14.84
N ASP A 288 28.80 4.01 16.06
CA ASP A 288 29.88 4.95 16.42
C ASP A 288 29.99 6.18 15.48
N GLY A 289 28.86 6.70 15.00
CA GLY A 289 28.80 7.86 14.11
C GLY A 289 29.13 7.57 12.64
N ALA A 290 29.29 6.30 12.26
CA ALA A 290 29.51 5.85 10.89
C ALA A 290 28.46 4.82 10.47
N LEU A 291 28.35 4.57 9.16
CA LEU A 291 27.61 3.44 8.64
C LEU A 291 28.56 2.24 8.49
N THR A 292 28.23 1.11 9.11
CA THR A 292 28.96 -0.15 8.98
C THR A 292 28.04 -1.25 8.48
N THR A 293 28.59 -2.21 7.75
CA THR A 293 27.85 -3.45 7.42
C THR A 293 28.03 -4.42 8.59
N GLU A 294 26.93 -4.90 9.15
CA GLU A 294 26.92 -5.89 10.23
C GLU A 294 26.06 -7.10 9.83
N GLU A 295 26.41 -8.26 10.35
CA GLU A 295 25.62 -9.49 10.19
C GLU A 295 24.53 -9.54 11.27
N VAL A 296 23.27 -9.58 10.84
CA VAL A 296 22.11 -9.70 11.74
C VAL A 296 21.50 -11.09 11.57
N PRO A 297 21.14 -11.81 12.64
CA PRO A 297 20.42 -13.07 12.51
C PRO A 297 19.15 -12.90 11.65
N LEU A 298 18.91 -13.78 10.68
CA LEU A 298 17.88 -13.58 9.66
C LEU A 298 16.49 -13.36 10.27
N ARG A 299 16.12 -14.11 11.32
CA ARG A 299 14.84 -13.94 12.01
C ARG A 299 14.64 -12.51 12.56
N ASN A 300 15.71 -11.87 13.03
CA ASN A 300 15.63 -10.49 13.51
C ASN A 300 15.55 -9.47 12.36
N ALA A 301 15.95 -9.83 11.15
CA ALA A 301 15.93 -8.97 9.97
C ALA A 301 14.69 -9.16 9.07
N LEU A 302 13.69 -9.93 9.48
CA LEU A 302 12.57 -10.30 8.59
C LEU A 302 11.72 -9.14 8.10
N ASN A 303 11.66 -8.03 8.86
CA ASN A 303 11.05 -6.79 8.38
C ASN A 303 11.82 -6.23 7.17
N GLU A 304 13.15 -6.27 7.20
CA GLU A 304 14.01 -5.83 6.10
C GLU A 304 13.91 -6.77 4.89
N VAL A 305 13.85 -8.09 5.12
CA VAL A 305 13.63 -9.08 4.06
C VAL A 305 12.30 -8.83 3.33
N LEU A 306 11.24 -8.52 4.06
CA LEU A 306 9.94 -8.19 3.44
C LEU A 306 9.99 -6.83 2.72
N ARG A 307 10.71 -5.86 3.28
CA ARG A 307 10.96 -4.55 2.65
C ARG A 307 11.75 -4.70 1.34
N ASP A 308 12.70 -5.62 1.22
CA ASP A 308 13.42 -5.89 -0.03
C ASP A 308 12.47 -6.27 -1.17
N GLU A 309 11.52 -7.17 -0.89
CA GLU A 309 10.51 -7.60 -1.86
C GLU A 309 9.62 -6.44 -2.31
N TYR A 310 9.25 -5.57 -1.37
CA TYR A 310 8.51 -4.35 -1.63
C TYR A 310 9.27 -3.37 -2.52
N VAL A 311 10.52 -3.05 -2.16
CA VAL A 311 11.35 -2.13 -2.95
C VAL A 311 11.54 -2.65 -4.37
N ALA A 312 11.86 -3.93 -4.53
CA ALA A 312 12.03 -4.55 -5.84
C ALA A 312 10.76 -4.51 -6.72
N ASP A 313 9.57 -4.51 -6.12
CA ASP A 313 8.29 -4.36 -6.83
C ASP A 313 8.01 -2.91 -7.22
N CYS A 314 8.26 -1.97 -6.32
CA CYS A 314 8.17 -0.54 -6.63
C CYS A 314 9.12 -0.14 -7.78
N GLU A 315 10.34 -0.67 -7.80
CA GLU A 315 11.29 -0.40 -8.89
C GLU A 315 10.78 -0.92 -10.25
N ARG A 316 10.04 -2.03 -10.28
CA ARG A 316 9.43 -2.53 -11.52
C ARG A 316 8.44 -1.51 -12.10
N ALA A 317 7.60 -0.92 -11.26
CA ALA A 317 6.65 0.11 -11.67
C ALA A 317 7.38 1.37 -12.18
N VAL A 318 8.42 1.83 -11.46
CA VAL A 318 9.23 2.99 -11.89
C VAL A 318 9.90 2.74 -13.25
N ARG A 319 10.48 1.55 -13.47
CA ARG A 319 11.05 1.17 -14.78
C ARG A 319 10.02 1.25 -15.91
N LYS A 320 8.77 0.85 -15.65
CA LYS A 320 7.67 0.94 -16.61
C LYS A 320 7.29 2.40 -16.92
N TRP A 321 7.20 3.26 -15.91
CA TRP A 321 6.96 4.68 -16.10
C TRP A 321 8.10 5.36 -16.88
N ASN A 322 9.35 5.00 -16.62
CA ASN A 322 10.51 5.48 -17.39
C ASN A 322 10.46 5.04 -18.86
N HIS A 323 9.95 3.83 -19.14
CA HIS A 323 9.70 3.42 -20.52
C HIS A 323 8.65 4.31 -21.21
N VAL A 324 7.60 4.72 -20.49
CA VAL A 324 6.60 5.66 -21.00
C VAL A 324 7.20 7.02 -21.30
N ILE A 325 8.00 7.59 -20.38
CA ILE A 325 8.71 8.87 -20.59
C ILE A 325 9.60 8.80 -21.83
N LYS A 326 10.41 7.74 -21.94
CA LYS A 326 11.29 7.51 -23.11
C LYS A 326 10.51 7.39 -24.41
N LYS A 327 9.35 6.73 -24.40
CA LYS A 327 8.48 6.61 -25.59
C LYS A 327 7.93 7.97 -26.04
N GLN A 328 7.70 8.88 -25.10
CA GLN A 328 7.34 10.26 -25.44
C GLN A 328 8.54 11.06 -25.97
N GLY A 329 9.78 10.62 -25.73
CA GLY A 329 10.99 11.29 -26.19
C GLY A 329 11.40 12.46 -25.29
N VAL A 330 11.09 12.38 -24.00
CA VAL A 330 11.53 13.34 -22.98
C VAL A 330 12.75 12.77 -22.24
N ASP A 331 13.78 13.60 -22.03
CA ASP A 331 14.99 13.22 -21.31
C ASP A 331 14.82 13.47 -19.80
N PHE A 332 14.11 12.54 -19.15
CA PHE A 332 13.90 12.54 -17.70
C PHE A 332 13.78 11.10 -17.22
N THR A 333 14.28 10.82 -16.02
CA THR A 333 14.20 9.49 -15.40
C THR A 333 13.68 9.64 -13.97
N LEU A 334 12.58 8.97 -13.67
CA LEU A 334 12.07 8.80 -12.31
C LEU A 334 12.89 7.74 -11.57
N SER A 335 13.05 7.89 -10.27
CA SER A 335 13.74 6.95 -9.39
C SER A 335 12.98 6.76 -8.07
N LEU A 336 13.34 5.73 -7.32
CA LEU A 336 12.99 5.65 -5.90
C LEU A 336 14.15 6.23 -5.10
N PRO A 337 13.89 6.96 -4.00
CA PRO A 337 14.97 7.30 -3.07
C PRO A 337 15.44 6.03 -2.36
N ASN A 338 16.62 6.07 -1.78
CA ASN A 338 17.12 5.01 -0.92
C ASN A 338 16.16 4.83 0.28
N ARG A 339 15.98 3.59 0.74
CA ARG A 339 15.09 3.25 1.88
C ARG A 339 15.46 3.91 3.23
N ARG A 340 16.64 4.54 3.31
CA ARG A 340 17.11 5.34 4.45
C ARG A 340 16.64 6.80 4.41
N PHE A 341 16.23 7.28 3.23
CA PHE A 341 15.76 8.64 3.03
C PHE A 341 14.44 8.89 3.76
N ASN A 342 14.34 10.03 4.46
CA ASN A 342 13.13 10.55 5.08
C ASN A 342 12.45 9.53 6.04
N ARG A 343 13.22 9.05 7.04
CA ARG A 343 12.79 8.06 8.02
C ARG A 343 12.59 8.68 9.41
N SER A 344 11.45 8.39 10.01
CA SER A 344 11.06 8.75 11.39
C SER A 344 11.13 7.56 12.36
N MET A 345 11.22 6.33 11.84
CA MET A 345 11.31 5.10 12.63
C MET A 345 12.36 4.12 12.12
N GLY A 346 12.78 3.19 12.98
CA GLY A 346 13.82 2.21 12.69
C GLY A 346 15.21 2.69 13.08
N ILE A 347 16.25 1.95 12.69
CA ILE A 347 17.64 2.23 13.07
C ILE A 347 18.18 3.53 12.44
N TYR A 348 17.52 4.04 11.39
CA TYR A 348 17.87 5.28 10.71
C TYR A 348 17.08 6.50 11.21
N ALA A 349 16.17 6.32 12.18
CA ALA A 349 15.37 7.41 12.72
C ALA A 349 16.25 8.51 13.33
N GLY A 350 15.92 9.77 13.03
CA GLY A 350 16.67 10.92 13.51
C GLY A 350 18.02 11.16 12.82
N MET A 351 18.31 10.44 11.74
CA MET A 351 19.45 10.68 10.87
C MET A 351 18.99 11.19 9.50
N THR A 352 19.84 11.99 8.85
CA THR A 352 19.56 12.56 7.53
C THR A 352 20.39 11.90 6.43
N PHE A 353 19.70 11.54 5.34
CA PHE A 353 20.30 10.94 4.15
C PHE A 353 19.83 11.66 2.89
N ASP A 354 20.68 11.71 1.87
CA ASP A 354 20.25 12.11 0.52
C ASP A 354 19.45 11.00 -0.18
N LEU A 355 19.02 11.25 -1.43
CA LEU A 355 18.23 10.31 -2.23
C LEU A 355 18.99 9.00 -2.54
N GLU A 356 20.32 9.03 -2.55
CA GLU A 356 21.18 7.87 -2.78
C GLU A 356 21.45 7.08 -1.49
N GLY A 357 21.09 7.66 -0.33
CA GLY A 357 21.27 7.06 0.99
C GLY A 357 22.62 7.34 1.62
N LYS A 358 23.33 8.38 1.16
CA LYS A 358 24.55 8.87 1.80
C LYS A 358 24.18 9.72 3.01
N PRO A 359 24.84 9.56 4.17
CA PRO A 359 24.66 10.46 5.30
C PRO A 359 25.03 11.89 4.92
N ILE A 360 24.17 12.84 5.29
CA ILE A 360 24.38 14.29 5.12
C ILE A 360 24.06 14.99 6.44
N SER A 361 24.44 16.27 6.57
CA SER A 361 24.06 17.05 7.76
C SER A 361 22.59 17.46 7.72
N ASP A 362 22.00 17.74 8.88
CA ASP A 362 20.64 18.31 8.97
C ASP A 362 20.52 19.61 8.16
N ALA A 363 21.56 20.45 8.19
CA ALA A 363 21.59 21.70 7.43
C ALA A 363 21.57 21.46 5.91
N ASP A 364 22.29 20.45 5.42
CA ASP A 364 22.28 20.08 4.00
C ASP A 364 20.93 19.47 3.60
N PHE A 365 20.34 18.65 4.46
CA PHE A 365 19.02 18.08 4.22
C PHE A 365 17.96 19.18 4.12
N GLU A 366 17.91 20.10 5.10
CA GLU A 366 16.96 21.22 5.09
C GLU A 366 17.15 22.14 3.87
N ALA A 367 18.40 22.37 3.44
CA ALA A 367 18.69 23.15 2.24
C ALA A 367 18.21 22.47 0.94
N GLN A 368 18.12 21.14 0.90
CA GLN A 368 17.69 20.36 -0.28
C GLN A 368 16.24 19.85 -0.16
N ARG A 369 15.62 19.96 1.01
CA ARG A 369 14.32 19.38 1.34
C ARG A 369 13.24 19.74 0.33
N ASP A 370 13.19 21.01 -0.06
CA ASP A 370 12.20 21.52 -1.01
C ASP A 370 12.44 21.05 -2.45
N ALA A 371 13.64 20.59 -2.79
CA ALA A 371 13.93 19.94 -4.07
C ALA A 371 13.50 18.46 -4.07
N TRP A 372 13.52 17.80 -2.92
CA TRP A 372 13.27 16.36 -2.81
C TRP A 372 11.84 16.00 -2.40
N LEU A 373 11.18 16.84 -1.60
CA LEU A 373 9.85 16.59 -1.04
C LEU A 373 8.85 17.67 -1.46
N PRO A 374 7.54 17.34 -1.50
CA PRO A 374 6.51 18.31 -1.88
C PRO A 374 6.49 19.51 -0.93
N THR A 375 6.65 20.71 -1.49
CA THR A 375 6.45 21.97 -0.76
C THR A 375 4.96 22.31 -0.68
N GLN A 376 4.60 23.29 0.16
CA GLN A 376 3.22 23.81 0.17
C GLN A 376 2.82 24.37 -1.21
N SER A 377 3.73 25.09 -1.88
CA SER A 377 3.52 25.62 -3.24
C SER A 377 3.27 24.51 -4.26
N ASP A 378 4.04 23.41 -4.19
CA ASP A 378 3.81 22.25 -5.06
C ASP A 378 2.43 21.64 -4.81
N ARG A 379 2.04 21.46 -3.54
CA ARG A 379 0.74 20.90 -3.17
C ARG A 379 -0.42 21.79 -3.63
N ASP A 380 -0.28 23.10 -3.46
CA ASP A 380 -1.29 24.08 -3.88
C ASP A 380 -1.42 24.10 -5.42
N TYR A 381 -0.29 23.99 -6.14
CA TYR A 381 -0.30 23.82 -7.58
C TYR A 381 -1.06 22.54 -8.00
N VAL A 382 -0.71 21.38 -7.46
CA VAL A 382 -1.38 20.12 -7.80
C VAL A 382 -2.88 20.19 -7.48
N ARG A 383 -3.26 20.72 -6.31
CA ARG A 383 -4.67 20.93 -5.92
C ARG A 383 -5.41 21.86 -6.89
N SER A 384 -4.76 22.88 -7.44
CA SER A 384 -5.40 23.79 -8.41
C SER A 384 -5.90 23.07 -9.67
N LEU A 385 -5.27 21.95 -10.05
CA LEU A 385 -5.64 21.12 -11.20
C LEU A 385 -6.84 20.20 -10.93
N MET A 386 -7.22 20.02 -9.66
CA MET A 386 -8.23 19.03 -9.21
C MET A 386 -9.67 19.53 -9.45
N GLN A 387 -10.04 19.74 -10.71
CA GLN A 387 -11.39 20.13 -11.11
C GLN A 387 -12.23 18.89 -11.47
N PRO A 388 -13.47 18.74 -10.96
CA PRO A 388 -14.28 17.56 -11.20
C PRO A 388 -14.75 17.45 -12.65
N ILE A 389 -14.63 16.24 -13.22
CA ILE A 389 -15.12 15.89 -14.55
C ILE A 389 -16.11 14.72 -14.41
N TYR A 390 -17.40 15.04 -14.49
CA TYR A 390 -18.49 14.07 -14.37
C TYR A 390 -19.22 13.79 -15.69
N GLU A 391 -18.75 14.34 -16.81
CA GLU A 391 -19.27 14.03 -18.14
C GLU A 391 -18.71 12.68 -18.61
N PRO A 392 -19.55 11.72 -19.06
CA PRO A 392 -19.07 10.44 -19.57
C PRO A 392 -18.05 10.59 -20.70
N GLY A 393 -16.97 9.81 -20.63
CA GLY A 393 -15.88 9.82 -21.62
C GLY A 393 -14.94 11.03 -21.57
N LYS A 394 -15.23 12.05 -20.75
CA LYS A 394 -14.32 13.17 -20.53
C LYS A 394 -13.32 12.86 -19.42
N ILE A 395 -12.12 13.44 -19.56
CA ILE A 395 -10.99 13.23 -18.66
C ILE A 395 -10.28 14.56 -18.46
N ALA A 396 -9.89 14.84 -17.22
CA ALA A 396 -9.15 16.05 -16.87
C ALA A 396 -7.82 16.14 -17.63
N ASN A 397 -7.41 17.37 -17.97
CA ASN A 397 -6.23 17.64 -18.81
C ASN A 397 -4.91 17.11 -18.24
N TRP A 398 -4.79 16.97 -16.92
CA TRP A 398 -3.56 16.59 -16.24
C TRP A 398 -3.30 15.08 -16.20
N ILE A 399 -4.24 14.25 -16.68
CA ILE A 399 -4.12 12.78 -16.70
C ILE A 399 -4.54 12.20 -18.05
N ALA A 400 -3.75 11.25 -18.59
CA ALA A 400 -4.07 10.60 -19.87
C ALA A 400 -5.30 9.68 -19.74
N PRO A 401 -6.00 9.34 -20.85
CA PRO A 401 -7.06 8.34 -20.83
C PRO A 401 -6.58 6.95 -20.42
N PRO A 402 -7.42 6.14 -19.75
CA PRO A 402 -7.12 4.72 -19.54
C PRO A 402 -7.09 4.00 -20.90
N LYS A 403 -6.36 2.88 -20.98
CA LYS A 403 -6.25 2.10 -22.22
C LYS A 403 -7.52 1.31 -22.55
N LYS A 404 -8.29 0.96 -21.52
CA LYS A 404 -9.50 0.12 -21.59
C LYS A 404 -10.48 0.55 -20.49
N GLY A 405 -11.77 0.30 -20.70
CA GLY A 405 -12.78 0.40 -19.65
C GLY A 405 -12.81 -0.81 -18.73
N VAL A 406 -13.79 -0.85 -17.82
CA VAL A 406 -13.92 -1.90 -16.80
C VAL A 406 -14.84 -3.01 -17.30
N ASN A 407 -14.49 -4.28 -17.06
CA ASN A 407 -15.33 -5.44 -17.38
C ASN A 407 -15.85 -5.47 -18.83
N GLY A 408 -14.96 -5.13 -19.79
CA GLY A 408 -15.30 -5.09 -21.22
C GLY A 408 -16.21 -3.93 -21.65
N GLN A 409 -16.59 -3.04 -20.72
CA GLN A 409 -17.37 -1.85 -21.01
C GLN A 409 -16.48 -0.76 -21.66
N PRO A 410 -17.07 0.15 -22.45
CA PRO A 410 -16.33 1.24 -23.06
C PRO A 410 -15.91 2.30 -22.05
N ILE A 411 -14.92 3.14 -22.39
CA ILE A 411 -14.36 4.17 -21.49
C ILE A 411 -15.39 5.28 -21.22
N ASP A 412 -16.29 5.52 -22.15
CA ASP A 412 -17.35 6.53 -22.07
C ASP A 412 -18.65 6.03 -21.44
N LEU A 413 -18.65 4.83 -20.84
CA LEU A 413 -19.76 4.38 -20.02
C LEU A 413 -20.00 5.37 -18.87
N GLU A 414 -21.27 5.60 -18.53
CA GLU A 414 -21.68 6.32 -17.33
C GLU A 414 -21.40 5.46 -16.06
N TYR A 415 -20.14 5.30 -15.68
CA TYR A 415 -19.72 4.41 -14.59
C TYR A 415 -20.34 4.76 -13.22
N VAL A 416 -20.71 6.02 -13.01
CA VAL A 416 -21.36 6.49 -11.78
C VAL A 416 -22.59 7.31 -12.16
N LYS A 417 -23.74 6.94 -11.59
CA LYS A 417 -25.01 7.65 -11.74
C LYS A 417 -25.28 8.48 -10.51
N PHE A 418 -25.36 9.79 -10.67
CA PHE A 418 -25.77 10.70 -9.61
C PHE A 418 -27.30 10.78 -9.63
N ASN A 419 -27.96 10.25 -8.59
CA ASN A 419 -29.39 10.49 -8.40
C ASN A 419 -29.55 11.98 -8.11
N ARG A 420 -30.09 12.72 -9.08
CA ARG A 420 -30.46 14.13 -8.91
C ARG A 420 -31.82 14.25 -8.26
#